data_AF-A0A133Q819-F1
#
_entry.id   AF-A0A133Q819-F1
#
_cell.length_a   1.000
_cell.length_b   1.000
_cell.length_c   1.000
_cell.angle_alpha   90.00
_cell.angle_beta   90.00
_cell.angle_gamma   90.00
#
_symmetry.space_group_name_H-M   'P 1'
#
loop_
_entity.id
_entity.type
_entity.pdbx_description
1 polymer ?
#
loop_
_entity_poly.entity_id
_entity_poly.type
_entity_poly.pdbx_seq_one_letter_code
_entity_poly.pdbx_strand_id
1 'polypeptide(L)'
;MKENKLKVSFFVQAKRTDKKGLVPVIGRISVGRTHSGFSTKCKTPLALWDSRKQRLIGKSAMAVSVNQKLGECTALIHARFHELYEREETFTATDVRDAYQGQVHRQALLLESFGEYLTQTKERIGIDRALKTFKLRTYQLSLLREYVRKKHKVSDIPLSQLDKAFI
;
A
#
# COMPACT_ATOMS: atom_id res chain seq x y z
N MET A 1 -13.40 15.53 13.64
CA MET A 1 -12.85 14.46 12.77
C MET A 1 -11.89 13.64 13.60
N LYS A 2 -12.02 12.31 13.66
CA LYS A 2 -11.05 11.46 14.38
C LYS A 2 -9.77 11.43 13.56
N GLU A 3 -8.70 12.03 14.06
CA GLU A 3 -7.35 11.83 13.53
C GLU A 3 -7.10 10.32 13.39
N ASN A 4 -6.88 9.84 12.17
CA ASN A 4 -6.36 8.49 11.94
C ASN A 4 -4.90 8.48 12.43
N LYS A 5 -4.72 8.37 13.76
CA LYS A 5 -3.39 8.46 14.39
C LYS A 5 -2.51 7.31 13.92
N LEU A 6 -1.49 7.64 13.12
CA LEU A 6 -0.44 6.71 12.72
C LEU A 6 0.40 6.34 13.95
N LYS A 7 0.67 5.04 14.12
CA LYS A 7 1.64 4.54 15.09
C LYS A 7 2.56 3.54 14.41
N VAL A 8 3.87 3.77 14.53
CA VAL A 8 4.93 2.83 14.15
C VAL A 8 5.55 2.25 15.41
N SER A 9 5.71 0.92 15.44
CA SER A 9 6.30 0.23 16.59
C SER A 9 7.24 -0.87 16.14
N PHE A 10 8.21 -1.20 16.99
CA PHE A 10 9.21 -2.24 16.71
C PHE A 10 9.27 -3.27 17.83
N PHE A 11 9.54 -4.52 17.48
CA PHE A 11 9.71 -5.64 18.40
C PHE A 11 10.60 -6.73 17.80
N VAL A 12 11.18 -7.56 18.66
CA VAL A 12 11.97 -8.73 18.24
C VAL A 12 11.12 -9.99 18.22
N GLN A 13 11.37 -10.89 17.28
CA GLN A 13 10.77 -12.24 17.29
C GLN A 13 11.75 -13.24 17.91
N ALA A 14 11.75 -13.33 19.23
CA ALA A 14 12.67 -14.19 19.99
C ALA A 14 12.61 -15.69 19.59
N LYS A 15 11.47 -16.16 19.06
CA LYS A 15 11.32 -17.53 18.56
C LYS A 15 12.03 -17.80 17.22
N ARG A 16 12.52 -16.76 16.53
CA ARG A 16 13.18 -16.84 15.22
C ARG A 16 14.67 -16.53 15.30
N THR A 17 15.33 -17.01 16.35
CA THR A 17 16.78 -16.89 16.52
C THR A 17 17.50 -17.66 15.42
N ASP A 18 18.51 -17.04 14.81
CA ASP A 18 19.35 -17.71 13.82
C ASP A 18 20.54 -18.46 14.46
N LYS A 19 21.30 -19.17 13.62
CA LYS A 19 22.49 -19.94 14.05
C LYS A 19 23.56 -19.07 14.75
N LYS A 20 23.52 -17.75 14.59
CA LYS A 20 24.45 -16.79 15.21
C LYS A 20 23.89 -16.18 16.49
N GLY A 21 22.73 -16.65 16.98
CA GLY A 21 22.09 -16.13 18.19
C GLY A 21 21.37 -14.79 17.99
N LEU A 22 21.16 -14.35 16.74
CA LEU A 22 20.49 -13.08 16.45
C LEU A 22 19.01 -13.29 16.20
N VAL A 23 18.19 -12.37 16.71
CA VAL A 23 16.73 -12.34 16.53
C VAL A 23 16.35 -11.23 15.55
N PRO A 24 15.38 -11.46 14.64
CA PRO A 24 14.95 -10.44 13.69
C PRO A 24 14.12 -9.36 14.38
N VAL A 25 14.33 -8.12 13.96
CA VAL A 25 13.54 -6.95 14.36
C VAL A 25 12.42 -6.73 13.35
N ILE A 26 11.18 -6.68 13.83
CA ILE A 26 9.97 -6.51 13.03
C ILE A 26 9.32 -5.18 13.38
N GLY A 27 8.86 -4.48 12.36
CA GLY A 27 8.05 -3.27 12.51
C GLY A 27 6.57 -3.58 12.37
N ARG A 28 5.72 -2.79 13.04
CA ARG A 28 4.26 -2.79 12.87
C ARG A 28 3.78 -1.36 12.68
N ILE A 29 3.03 -1.16 11.62
CA ILE A 29 2.29 0.05 11.29
C ILE A 29 0.86 -0.12 11.81
N SER A 30 0.30 0.91 12.43
CA SER A 30 -1.10 0.94 12.87
C SER A 30 -1.74 2.25 12.46
N VAL A 31 -2.91 2.16 11.83
CA VAL A 31 -3.70 3.29 11.35
C VAL A 31 -5.14 3.06 11.79
N GLY A 32 -5.63 3.84 12.75
CA GLY A 32 -6.94 3.65 13.37
C GLY A 32 -7.09 2.25 13.98
N ARG A 33 -8.00 1.43 13.45
CA ARG A 33 -8.23 0.04 13.89
C ARG A 33 -7.43 -1.01 13.09
N THR A 34 -6.76 -0.58 12.01
CA THR A 34 -6.01 -1.49 11.13
C THR A 34 -4.54 -1.55 11.53
N HIS A 35 -3.89 -2.69 11.32
CA HIS A 35 -2.46 -2.85 11.56
C HIS A 35 -1.82 -3.78 10.54
N SER A 36 -0.54 -3.54 10.24
CA SER A 36 0.23 -4.34 9.29
C SER A 36 1.69 -4.46 9.71
N GLY A 37 2.26 -5.65 9.61
CA GLY A 37 3.66 -5.93 9.96
C GLY A 37 4.59 -5.79 8.75
N PHE A 38 5.84 -5.39 8.99
CA PHE A 38 6.88 -5.35 7.97
C PHE A 38 8.23 -5.79 8.54
N SER A 39 9.07 -6.35 7.67
CA SER A 39 10.46 -6.68 8.04
C SER A 39 11.32 -5.42 7.97
N THR A 40 12.10 -5.16 9.03
CA THR A 40 13.12 -4.10 9.02
C THR A 40 14.41 -4.55 8.32
N LYS A 41 14.54 -5.86 8.02
CA LYS A 41 15.76 -6.54 7.57
C LYS A 41 16.92 -6.49 8.59
N CYS A 42 16.70 -5.94 9.78
CA CYS A 42 17.68 -5.93 10.87
C CYS A 42 17.55 -7.18 11.75
N LYS A 43 18.68 -7.59 12.32
CA LYS A 43 18.74 -8.60 13.39
C LYS A 43 19.62 -8.08 14.53
N THR A 44 19.33 -8.51 15.74
CA THR A 44 20.02 -8.08 16.96
C THR A 44 20.15 -9.23 17.95
N PRO A 45 21.15 -9.25 18.84
CA PRO A 45 21.10 -10.05 20.05
C PRO A 45 19.89 -9.66 20.89
N LEU A 46 19.21 -10.64 21.50
CA LEU A 46 18.05 -10.39 22.35
C LEU A 46 18.41 -9.55 23.58
N ALA A 47 19.60 -9.75 24.15
CA ALA A 47 20.08 -9.02 25.33
C ALA A 47 20.28 -7.51 25.11
N LEU A 48 20.46 -7.09 23.86
CA LEU A 48 20.63 -5.67 23.51
C LEU A 48 19.29 -4.98 23.24
N TRP A 49 18.16 -5.69 23.24
CA TRP A 49 16.86 -5.11 22.90
C TRP A 49 16.14 -4.58 24.14
N ASP A 50 15.74 -3.30 24.13
CA ASP A 50 14.83 -2.73 25.11
C ASP A 50 13.40 -2.69 24.54
N SER A 51 12.54 -3.58 25.03
CA SER A 51 11.14 -3.69 24.60
C SER A 51 10.29 -2.47 24.93
N ARG A 52 10.62 -1.70 25.98
CA ARG A 52 9.86 -0.50 26.35
C ARG A 52 10.22 0.66 25.41
N LYS A 53 11.51 0.82 25.11
CA LYS A 53 12.02 1.85 24.19
C LYS A 53 11.94 1.46 22.72
N GLN A 54 11.69 0.18 22.43
CA GLN A 54 11.62 -0.41 21.08
C GLN A 54 12.90 -0.17 20.26
N ARG A 55 14.06 -0.22 20.91
CA ARG A 55 15.37 0.12 20.36
C ARG A 55 16.47 -0.70 21.04
N LEU A 56 17.65 -0.73 20.43
CA LEU A 56 18.83 -1.34 21.06
C LEU A 56 19.39 -0.41 22.14
N ILE A 57 19.88 -1.01 23.24
CA ILE A 57 20.61 -0.32 24.31
C ILE A 57 22.11 -0.25 24.02
N GLY A 58 22.78 0.70 24.67
CA GLY A 58 24.22 0.90 24.56
C GLY A 58 24.64 1.73 23.35
N LYS A 59 25.96 1.75 23.09
CA LYS A 59 26.62 2.58 22.08
C LYS A 59 27.47 1.77 21.09
N SER A 60 27.25 0.45 21.00
CA SER A 60 27.97 -0.37 20.02
C SER A 60 27.62 0.06 18.60
N ALA A 61 28.54 -0.18 17.64
CA ALA A 61 28.29 0.15 16.24
C ALA A 61 26.99 -0.48 15.71
N MET A 62 26.67 -1.70 16.14
CA MET A 62 25.40 -2.37 15.82
C MET A 62 24.20 -1.64 16.44
N ALA A 63 24.27 -1.27 17.73
CA ALA A 63 23.21 -0.54 18.39
C ALA A 63 22.92 0.78 17.68
N VAL A 64 23.95 1.54 17.33
CA VAL A 64 23.81 2.79 16.58
C VAL A 64 23.21 2.56 15.20
N SER A 65 23.75 1.62 14.42
CA SER A 65 23.30 1.35 13.05
C SER A 65 21.85 0.86 12.99
N VAL A 66 21.48 -0.11 13.84
CA VAL A 66 20.09 -0.61 13.86
C VAL A 66 19.14 0.50 14.31
N ASN A 67 19.48 1.24 15.36
CA ASN A 67 18.65 2.34 15.86
C ASN A 67 18.46 3.47 14.85
N GLN A 68 19.49 3.79 14.06
CA GLN A 68 19.39 4.70 12.93
C GLN A 68 18.42 4.14 11.89
N LYS A 69 18.54 2.85 11.55
CA LYS A 69 17.67 2.22 10.56
C LYS A 69 16.19 2.23 10.97
N LEU A 70 15.89 1.96 12.25
CA LEU A 70 14.53 2.06 12.77
C LEU A 70 13.98 3.48 12.70
N GLY A 71 14.84 4.49 12.89
CA GLY A 71 14.49 5.90 12.69
C GLY A 71 14.15 6.23 11.24
N GLU A 72 14.98 5.80 10.28
CA GLU A 72 14.71 5.95 8.85
C GLU A 72 13.40 5.30 8.43
N CYS A 73 13.15 4.06 8.88
CA CYS A 73 11.89 3.37 8.63
C CYS A 73 10.70 4.19 9.12
N THR A 74 10.79 4.72 10.34
CA THR A 74 9.73 5.54 10.94
C THR A 74 9.48 6.79 10.10
N ALA A 75 10.53 7.55 9.76
CA ALA A 75 10.41 8.76 8.96
C ALA A 75 9.78 8.49 7.58
N LEU A 76 10.21 7.45 6.89
CA LEU A 76 9.67 7.11 5.57
C LEU A 76 8.20 6.66 5.64
N ILE A 77 7.82 5.88 6.67
CA ILE A 77 6.43 5.47 6.88
C ILE A 77 5.54 6.69 7.15
N HIS A 78 6.00 7.65 7.94
CA HIS A 78 5.29 8.90 8.17
C HIS A 78 5.12 9.69 6.87
N ALA A 79 6.15 9.78 6.03
CA ALA A 79 6.05 10.44 4.73
C ALA A 79 4.99 9.79 3.82
N ARG A 80 5.01 8.44 3.69
CA ARG A 80 4.01 7.71 2.89
C ARG A 80 2.60 7.81 3.45
N PHE A 81 2.46 7.83 4.76
CA PHE A 81 1.17 8.08 5.41
C PHE A 81 0.63 9.48 5.05
N HIS A 82 1.47 10.51 5.08
CA HIS A 82 1.05 11.87 4.70
C HIS A 82 0.66 11.97 3.23
N GLU A 83 1.43 11.36 2.32
CA GLU A 83 1.08 11.30 0.89
C GLU A 83 -0.30 10.65 0.64
N LEU A 84 -0.64 9.61 1.41
CA LEU A 84 -1.95 8.96 1.33
C LEU A 84 -3.06 9.79 1.96
N TYR A 85 -2.74 10.49 3.05
CA TYR A 85 -3.68 11.38 3.74
C TYR A 85 -4.08 12.58 2.89
N GLU A 86 -3.14 13.18 2.18
CA GLU A 86 -3.39 14.34 1.28
C GLU A 86 -4.28 14.00 0.07
N ARG A 87 -4.40 12.72 -0.30
CA ARG A 87 -5.26 12.28 -1.42
C ARG A 87 -6.74 12.21 -1.05
N GLU A 88 -7.12 12.49 0.19
CA GLU A 88 -8.49 12.36 0.72
C GLU A 88 -9.14 10.97 0.54
N GLU A 89 -8.34 9.95 0.22
CA GLU A 89 -8.78 8.57 0.06
C GLU A 89 -8.82 7.84 1.41
N THR A 90 -9.78 6.93 1.59
CA THR A 90 -9.75 6.02 2.74
C THR A 90 -8.70 4.94 2.54
N PHE A 91 -7.73 4.83 3.46
CA PHE A 91 -6.68 3.82 3.40
C PHE A 91 -6.49 3.10 4.75
N THR A 92 -5.79 1.98 4.69
CA THR A 92 -5.49 1.07 5.79
C THR A 92 -4.00 1.06 6.12
N ALA A 93 -3.63 0.45 7.26
CA ALA A 93 -2.23 0.23 7.61
C ALA A 93 -1.46 -0.66 6.61
N THR A 94 -2.17 -1.50 5.85
CA THR A 94 -1.59 -2.31 4.76
C THR A 94 -1.16 -1.41 3.61
N ASP A 95 -1.99 -0.44 3.23
CA ASP A 95 -1.70 0.46 2.11
C ASP A 95 -0.48 1.35 2.42
N VAL A 96 -0.35 1.81 3.67
CA VAL A 96 0.85 2.53 4.12
C VAL A 96 2.09 1.64 4.08
N ARG A 97 1.97 0.37 4.51
CA ARG A 97 3.07 -0.60 4.42
C ARG A 97 3.50 -0.80 2.97
N ASP A 98 2.55 -0.99 2.07
CA ASP A 98 2.80 -1.29 0.67
C ASP A 98 3.48 -0.09 -0.01
N ALA A 99 2.98 1.13 0.25
CA ALA A 99 3.63 2.37 -0.17
C ALA A 99 5.07 2.50 0.39
N TYR A 100 5.29 2.15 1.66
CA TYR A 100 6.63 2.13 2.28
C TYR A 100 7.56 1.09 1.62
N GLN A 101 7.05 -0.10 1.28
CA GLN A 101 7.83 -1.18 0.67
C GLN A 101 8.06 -0.96 -0.84
N GLY A 102 7.58 0.15 -1.41
CA GLY A 102 7.65 0.41 -2.84
C GLY A 102 6.74 -0.51 -3.65
N GLN A 103 5.77 -1.17 -3.01
CA GLN A 103 4.66 -1.79 -3.71
C GLN A 103 3.78 -0.65 -4.19
N VAL A 104 4.02 -0.23 -5.42
CA VAL A 104 3.14 0.68 -6.14
C VAL A 104 1.76 0.01 -6.13
N HIS A 105 0.81 0.60 -5.39
CA HIS A 105 -0.59 0.26 -5.55
C HIS A 105 -0.89 0.36 -7.04
N ARG A 106 -1.30 -0.75 -7.65
CA ARG A 106 -1.70 -0.79 -9.05
C ARG A 106 -2.81 0.24 -9.17
N GLN A 107 -2.49 1.41 -9.73
CA GLN A 107 -3.48 2.45 -9.93
C GLN A 107 -4.56 1.82 -10.80
N ALA A 108 -5.80 1.87 -10.33
CA ALA A 108 -6.93 1.43 -11.13
C ALA A 108 -6.92 2.27 -12.42
N LEU A 109 -6.89 1.60 -13.57
CA LEU A 109 -6.85 2.25 -14.88
C LEU A 109 -8.26 2.26 -15.45
N LEU A 110 -8.63 3.35 -16.13
CA LEU A 110 -9.95 3.56 -16.68
C LEU A 110 -10.42 2.43 -17.59
N LEU A 111 -9.62 2.06 -18.59
CA LEU A 111 -10.02 1.04 -19.58
C LEU A 111 -9.96 -0.37 -18.98
N GLU A 112 -8.98 -0.63 -18.10
CA GLU A 112 -8.92 -1.88 -17.33
C GLU A 112 -10.17 -2.07 -16.47
N SER A 113 -10.51 -1.08 -15.63
CA SER A 113 -11.69 -1.14 -14.76
C SER A 113 -13.00 -1.25 -15.55
N PHE A 114 -13.10 -0.61 -16.70
CA PHE A 114 -14.24 -0.81 -17.60
C PHE A 114 -14.27 -2.27 -18.13
N GLY A 115 -13.11 -2.82 -18.51
CA GLY A 115 -12.98 -4.22 -18.91
C GLY A 115 -13.45 -5.21 -17.83
N GLU A 116 -13.06 -4.99 -16.57
CA GLU A 116 -13.51 -5.79 -15.44
C GLU A 116 -15.03 -5.70 -15.24
N TYR A 117 -15.61 -4.48 -15.34
CA TYR A 117 -17.05 -4.26 -15.32
C TYR A 117 -17.78 -5.05 -16.42
N LEU A 118 -17.21 -5.13 -17.62
CA LEU A 118 -17.78 -5.92 -18.71
C LEU A 118 -17.77 -7.42 -18.41
N THR A 119 -16.67 -7.93 -17.85
CA THR A 119 -16.57 -9.34 -17.42
C THR A 119 -17.68 -9.68 -16.42
N GLN A 120 -17.84 -8.87 -15.37
CA GLN A 120 -18.91 -9.05 -14.37
C GLN A 120 -20.31 -8.92 -14.98
N THR A 121 -20.50 -7.99 -15.92
CA THR A 121 -21.79 -7.81 -16.61
C THR A 121 -22.13 -9.03 -17.46
N LYS A 122 -21.14 -9.64 -18.12
CA LYS A 122 -21.30 -10.82 -18.97
C LYS A 122 -21.76 -12.03 -18.16
N GLU A 123 -21.18 -12.25 -16.98
CA GLU A 123 -21.54 -13.34 -16.07
C GLU A 123 -22.98 -13.27 -15.58
N ARG A 124 -23.57 -12.06 -15.56
CA ARG A 124 -24.93 -11.81 -15.10
C ARG A 124 -25.99 -11.80 -16.20
N ILE A 125 -25.60 -12.10 -17.44
CA ILE A 125 -26.54 -12.19 -18.56
C ILE A 125 -27.49 -13.36 -18.34
N GLY A 126 -28.79 -13.11 -18.46
CA GLY A 126 -29.83 -14.11 -18.21
C GLY A 126 -30.24 -14.24 -16.73
N ILE A 127 -29.58 -13.49 -15.84
CA ILE A 127 -30.02 -13.31 -14.44
C ILE A 127 -30.74 -11.97 -14.33
N ASP A 128 -29.97 -10.89 -14.37
CA ASP A 128 -30.48 -9.51 -14.24
C ASP A 128 -29.88 -8.54 -15.27
N ARG A 129 -29.04 -9.05 -16.18
CA ARG A 129 -28.47 -8.27 -17.29
C ARG A 129 -28.95 -8.78 -18.64
N ALA A 130 -29.26 -7.84 -19.53
CA ALA A 130 -29.62 -8.16 -20.92
C ALA A 130 -28.37 -8.23 -21.81
N LEU A 131 -28.34 -9.18 -22.75
CA LEU A 131 -27.26 -9.31 -23.73
C LEU A 131 -27.06 -8.03 -24.57
N LYS A 132 -28.17 -7.34 -24.90
CA LYS A 132 -28.13 -6.06 -25.63
C LYS A 132 -27.33 -5.00 -24.86
N THR A 133 -27.49 -4.94 -23.54
CA THR A 133 -26.74 -4.01 -22.68
C THR A 133 -25.25 -4.35 -22.69
N PHE A 134 -24.87 -5.61 -22.55
CA PHE A 134 -23.47 -6.03 -22.64
C PHE A 134 -22.83 -5.63 -23.99
N LYS A 135 -23.50 -5.91 -25.11
CA LYS A 135 -23.02 -5.52 -26.45
C LYS A 135 -22.81 -4.01 -26.57
N LEU A 136 -23.77 -3.21 -26.09
CA LEU A 136 -23.67 -1.76 -26.10
C LEU A 136 -22.48 -1.27 -25.26
N ARG A 137 -22.30 -1.79 -24.04
CA ARG A 137 -21.18 -1.40 -23.16
C ARG A 137 -19.82 -1.79 -23.75
N THR A 138 -19.72 -2.93 -24.42
CA THR A 138 -18.49 -3.34 -25.11
C THR A 138 -18.13 -2.39 -26.26
N TYR A 139 -19.12 -1.93 -27.02
CA TYR A 139 -18.91 -0.91 -28.05
C TYR A 139 -18.51 0.45 -27.45
N GLN A 140 -19.10 0.85 -26.32
CA GLN A 140 -18.67 2.06 -25.60
C GLN A 140 -17.20 1.97 -25.16
N LEU A 141 -16.74 0.81 -24.69
CA LEU A 141 -15.32 0.61 -24.36
C LEU A 141 -14.41 0.77 -25.59
N SER A 142 -14.82 0.32 -26.77
CA SER A 142 -14.01 0.54 -27.99
C SER A 142 -13.90 2.02 -28.36
N LEU A 143 -14.99 2.77 -28.23
CA LEU A 143 -14.98 4.23 -28.47
C LEU A 143 -14.12 4.96 -27.43
N LEU A 144 -14.26 4.60 -26.15
CA LEU A 144 -13.47 5.19 -25.08
C LEU A 144 -11.97 4.94 -25.29
N ARG A 145 -11.59 3.71 -25.67
CA ARG A 145 -10.21 3.36 -26.00
C ARG A 145 -9.66 4.20 -27.16
N GLU A 146 -10.47 4.42 -28.20
CA GLU A 146 -10.08 5.25 -29.33
C GLU A 146 -9.90 6.72 -28.91
N TYR A 147 -10.83 7.26 -28.13
CA TYR A 147 -10.74 8.61 -27.58
C TYR A 147 -9.50 8.83 -26.72
N VAL A 148 -9.22 7.91 -25.79
CA VAL A 148 -8.03 7.95 -24.93
C VAL A 148 -6.76 7.98 -25.78
N ARG A 149 -6.65 7.11 -26.80
CA ARG A 149 -5.50 7.10 -27.71
C ARG A 149 -5.38 8.37 -28.53
N LYS A 150 -6.48 8.92 -29.04
CA LYS A 150 -6.47 10.10 -29.92
C LYS A 150 -6.20 11.40 -29.16
N LYS A 151 -6.89 11.63 -28.04
CA LYS A 151 -6.83 12.90 -27.28
C LYS A 151 -5.70 12.90 -26.25
N HIS A 152 -5.57 11.83 -25.48
CA HIS A 152 -4.61 11.76 -24.36
C HIS A 152 -3.28 11.10 -24.74
N LYS A 153 -3.17 10.50 -25.93
CA LYS A 153 -1.94 9.87 -26.47
C LYS A 153 -1.35 8.78 -25.56
N VAL A 154 -2.18 8.17 -24.74
CA VAL A 154 -1.81 7.06 -23.84
C VAL A 154 -2.61 5.82 -24.18
N SER A 155 -2.14 4.66 -23.72
CA SER A 155 -2.86 3.39 -23.89
C SER A 155 -4.00 3.23 -22.89
N ASP A 156 -3.91 3.86 -21.73
CA ASP A 156 -4.89 3.88 -20.64
C ASP A 156 -4.65 5.09 -19.73
N ILE A 157 -5.61 5.41 -18.84
CA ILE A 157 -5.56 6.56 -17.93
C ILE A 157 -5.78 6.08 -16.50
N PRO A 158 -4.89 6.39 -15.53
CA PRO A 158 -5.17 6.17 -14.12
C PRO A 158 -6.44 6.89 -13.69
N LEU A 159 -7.34 6.21 -12.97
CA LEU A 159 -8.59 6.81 -12.48
C LEU A 159 -8.33 8.08 -11.65
N SER A 160 -7.21 8.13 -10.92
CA SER A 160 -6.78 9.30 -10.14
C SER A 160 -6.40 10.53 -10.99
N GLN A 161 -6.22 10.37 -12.30
CA GLN A 161 -5.91 11.45 -13.24
C GLN A 161 -7.15 11.94 -14.02
N LEU A 162 -8.33 11.37 -13.76
CA LEU A 162 -9.56 11.83 -14.39
C LEU A 162 -10.00 13.15 -13.75
N ASP A 163 -10.31 14.13 -14.61
CA ASP A 163 -10.78 15.45 -14.21
C ASP A 163 -12.18 15.74 -14.78
N LYS A 164 -12.73 16.92 -14.42
CA LYS A 164 -14.03 17.37 -14.94
C LYS A 164 -14.04 17.64 -16.44
N ALA A 165 -12.89 17.78 -17.08
CA ALA A 165 -12.82 17.96 -18.53
C ALA A 165 -12.91 16.61 -19.27
N PHE A 166 -12.66 15.51 -18.57
CA PHE A 166 -12.83 14.15 -19.06
C PHE A 166 -14.25 13.62 -18.88
N ILE A 167 -14.88 13.87 -17.72
CA ILE A 167 -16.20 13.35 -17.30
C ILE A 167 -17.34 14.13 -17.96
#